data_AF-A0A661H970-F1
#
_entry.id   AF-A0A661H970-F1
#
_cell.length_a   1.000
_cell.length_b   1.000
_cell.length_c   1.000
_cell.angle_alpha   90.00
_cell.angle_beta   90.00
_cell.angle_gamma   90.00
#
_symmetry.space_group_name_H-M   'P 1'
#
loop_
_entity.id
_entity.type
_entity.pdbx_description
1 polymer ?
#
loop_
_entity_poly.entity_id
_entity_poly.type
_entity_poly.pdbx_seq_one_letter_code
_entity_poly.pdbx_strand_id
1 'polypeptide(L)'
;MYSNRQLVAVLLLSWVSGAYAAPLSMGIRGYPVQQEVFSLFAGPKEEIRLELASYDTGKLQLKLDGQAYGVAGEGYWVLTAPETADLYQLQLEHKETHARSLVNLFVGHSAPVGEEELNGYRTGPPPPGHNKYPTFYPQPQLYFEVTADNVDTRLSEHFTLRQFLCKQESGYPKYIVLKESLLVLLEGLVQAVQQAGYPVDTFGVISGYRTSYYNRRIGNVPNSRHVYGDAMDLFVDMDGDGNMDDLNGDGQNNRADVDTLYQIVERFKQQPKNRLLAGGVGRYYKASHHGGFVHMDARGFRARW
;
A
#
# COMPACT_ATOMS: atom_id res chain seq x y z
N MET A 1 -53.56 -25.23 -38.64
CA MET A 1 -52.95 -25.70 -37.38
C MET A 1 -51.44 -25.79 -37.59
N TYR A 2 -50.71 -24.73 -37.23
CA TYR A 2 -49.25 -24.66 -37.35
C TYR A 2 -48.63 -25.20 -36.05
N SER A 3 -47.80 -26.24 -36.15
CA SER A 3 -47.08 -26.84 -35.02
C SER A 3 -45.65 -26.29 -34.98
N ASN A 4 -45.38 -25.36 -34.07
CA ASN A 4 -44.04 -24.85 -33.77
C ASN A 4 -43.25 -25.90 -32.98
N ARG A 5 -42.21 -26.49 -33.59
CA ARG A 5 -41.16 -27.23 -32.87
C ARG A 5 -40.03 -26.26 -32.54
N GLN A 6 -39.90 -25.90 -31.26
CA GLN A 6 -38.73 -25.17 -30.78
C GLN A 6 -37.54 -26.14 -30.66
N LEU A 7 -36.47 -25.89 -31.41
CA LEU A 7 -35.16 -26.48 -31.17
C LEU A 7 -34.55 -25.81 -29.94
N VAL A 8 -34.27 -26.59 -28.89
CA VAL A 8 -33.43 -26.17 -27.78
C VAL A 8 -31.99 -26.46 -28.17
N ALA A 9 -31.21 -25.42 -28.48
CA ALA A 9 -29.77 -25.53 -28.64
C ALA A 9 -29.14 -25.55 -27.24
N VAL A 10 -28.60 -26.70 -26.84
CA VAL A 10 -27.78 -26.81 -25.62
C VAL A 10 -26.38 -26.32 -25.97
N LEU A 11 -26.08 -25.09 -25.58
CA LEU A 11 -24.71 -24.55 -25.60
C LEU A 11 -23.96 -25.12 -24.39
N LEU A 12 -23.13 -26.13 -24.64
CA LEU A 12 -22.10 -26.58 -23.71
C LEU A 12 -20.99 -25.52 -23.68
N LEU A 13 -21.07 -24.60 -22.73
CA LEU A 13 -19.94 -23.73 -22.36
C LEU A 13 -18.87 -24.59 -21.68
N SER A 14 -17.86 -24.98 -22.45
CA SER A 14 -16.62 -25.51 -21.91
C SER A 14 -15.90 -24.38 -21.15
N TRP A 15 -15.95 -24.44 -19.82
CA TRP A 15 -15.09 -23.63 -18.97
C TRP A 15 -13.65 -24.08 -19.19
N VAL A 16 -12.89 -23.35 -20.01
CA VAL A 16 -11.43 -23.45 -19.99
C VAL A 16 -10.98 -22.75 -18.73
N SER A 17 -10.85 -23.50 -17.63
CA SER A 17 -10.10 -23.07 -16.47
C SER A 17 -8.62 -23.04 -16.86
N GLY A 18 -8.19 -21.97 -17.52
CA GLY A 18 -6.77 -21.65 -17.60
C GLY A 18 -6.32 -21.42 -16.16
N ALA A 19 -5.50 -22.33 -15.63
CA ALA A 19 -4.82 -22.09 -14.37
C ALA A 19 -3.98 -20.81 -14.57
N TYR A 20 -4.44 -19.69 -13.99
CA TYR A 20 -3.64 -18.48 -13.96
C TYR A 20 -2.32 -18.83 -13.28
N ALA A 21 -1.21 -18.61 -13.97
CA ALA A 21 0.10 -18.85 -13.40
C ALA A 21 0.25 -17.94 -12.18
N ALA A 22 0.66 -18.51 -11.05
CA ALA A 22 0.82 -17.76 -9.81
C ALA A 22 1.74 -16.54 -10.02
N PRO A 23 1.54 -15.45 -9.27
CA PRO A 23 2.35 -14.25 -9.41
C PRO A 23 3.81 -14.53 -9.10
N LEU A 24 4.71 -13.69 -9.62
CA LEU A 24 6.14 -13.85 -9.40
C LEU A 24 6.54 -13.30 -8.02
N SER A 25 7.41 -14.03 -7.31
CA SER A 25 7.96 -13.62 -6.04
C SER A 25 9.23 -12.81 -6.22
N MET A 26 9.27 -11.59 -5.71
CA MET A 26 10.44 -10.73 -5.78
C MET A 26 10.76 -10.09 -4.43
N GLY A 27 12.02 -9.75 -4.21
CA GLY A 27 12.43 -8.90 -3.10
C GLY A 27 12.52 -7.44 -3.55
N ILE A 28 11.78 -6.56 -2.89
CA ILE A 28 11.84 -5.11 -3.10
C ILE A 28 12.34 -4.47 -1.80
N ARG A 29 13.52 -3.83 -1.84
CA ARG A 29 14.15 -3.16 -0.68
C ARG A 29 14.18 -4.05 0.58
N GLY A 30 14.39 -5.36 0.40
CA GLY A 30 14.45 -6.36 1.48
C GLY A 30 13.09 -6.94 1.90
N TYR A 31 11.97 -6.49 1.33
CA TYR A 31 10.65 -7.06 1.57
C TYR A 31 10.30 -8.12 0.53
N PRO A 32 9.85 -9.32 0.92
CA PRO A 32 9.30 -10.28 -0.02
C PRO A 32 7.92 -9.82 -0.50
N VAL A 33 7.74 -9.79 -1.81
CA VAL A 33 6.52 -9.41 -2.52
C VAL A 33 6.13 -10.58 -3.42
N GLN A 34 4.87 -11.01 -3.35
CA GLN A 34 4.30 -12.14 -4.11
C GLN A 34 2.96 -11.78 -4.75
N GLN A 35 2.64 -10.49 -4.76
CA GLN A 35 1.37 -9.98 -5.24
C GLN A 35 1.36 -9.88 -6.78
N GLU A 36 0.16 -9.97 -7.36
CA GLU A 36 -0.04 -9.66 -8.79
C GLU A 36 0.28 -8.20 -9.12
N VAL A 37 -0.04 -7.30 -8.19
CA VAL A 37 0.21 -5.87 -8.28
C VAL A 37 0.85 -5.38 -7.00
N PHE A 38 1.89 -4.56 -7.14
CA PHE A 38 2.54 -3.86 -6.03
C PHE A 38 3.05 -2.50 -6.50
N SER A 39 3.48 -1.64 -5.58
CA SER A 39 4.05 -0.33 -5.91
C SER A 39 5.44 -0.16 -5.33
N LEU A 40 6.30 0.49 -6.09
CA LEU A 40 7.64 0.87 -5.71
C LEU A 40 7.79 2.39 -5.81
N PHE A 41 8.47 2.98 -4.83
CA PHE A 41 8.59 4.43 -4.68
C PHE A 41 10.07 4.81 -4.82
N ALA A 42 10.40 5.64 -5.80
CA ALA A 42 11.80 5.96 -6.12
C ALA A 42 12.01 7.43 -6.47
N GLY A 43 13.25 7.89 -6.33
CA GLY A 43 13.69 9.18 -6.82
C GLY A 43 14.10 9.13 -8.31
N PRO A 44 14.17 10.28 -8.98
CA PRO A 44 14.72 10.37 -10.33
C PRO A 44 16.11 9.74 -10.41
N LYS A 45 16.34 8.88 -11.41
CA LYS A 45 17.62 8.19 -11.64
C LYS A 45 18.09 7.30 -10.48
N GLU A 46 17.23 6.99 -9.52
CA GLU A 46 17.56 6.05 -8.46
C GLU A 46 17.81 4.66 -9.03
N GLU A 47 18.94 4.05 -8.67
CA GLU A 47 19.19 2.65 -8.99
C GLU A 47 18.38 1.75 -8.03
N ILE A 48 17.58 0.87 -8.61
CA ILE A 48 16.71 -0.07 -7.91
C ILE A 48 17.17 -1.48 -8.24
N ARG A 49 17.24 -2.32 -7.22
CA ARG A 49 17.53 -3.75 -7.35
C ARG A 49 16.32 -4.57 -6.91
N LEU A 50 15.83 -5.41 -7.81
CA LEU A 50 14.83 -6.44 -7.54
C LEU A 50 15.56 -7.75 -7.25
N GLU A 51 15.34 -8.35 -6.09
CA GLU A 51 15.88 -9.68 -5.78
C GLU A 51 14.95 -10.75 -6.38
N LEU A 52 15.53 -11.68 -7.13
CA LEU A 52 14.81 -12.71 -7.91
C LEU A 52 15.47 -14.08 -7.72
N ALA A 53 16.01 -14.34 -6.53
CA ALA A 53 16.79 -15.54 -6.23
C ALA A 53 16.05 -16.87 -6.47
N SER A 54 14.72 -16.83 -6.53
CA SER A 54 13.87 -17.99 -6.83
C SER A 54 13.80 -18.34 -8.33
N TYR A 55 14.43 -17.56 -9.21
CA TYR A 55 14.30 -17.69 -10.65
C TYR A 55 15.64 -17.71 -11.38
N ASP A 56 15.67 -18.44 -12.49
CA ASP A 56 16.63 -18.20 -13.57
C ASP A 56 16.24 -16.89 -14.28
N THR A 57 17.01 -15.83 -14.06
CA THR A 57 16.73 -14.51 -14.63
C THR A 57 16.81 -14.50 -16.16
N GLY A 58 17.50 -15.47 -16.79
CA GLY A 58 17.47 -15.66 -18.25
C GLY A 58 16.07 -16.01 -18.78
N LYS A 59 15.24 -16.61 -17.95
CA LYS A 59 13.82 -16.93 -18.25
C LYS A 59 12.86 -15.80 -17.93
N LEU A 60 13.33 -14.71 -17.34
CA LEU A 60 12.53 -13.55 -17.02
C LEU A 60 12.72 -12.43 -18.06
N GLN A 61 11.73 -11.55 -18.15
CA GLN A 61 11.81 -10.29 -18.85
C GLN A 61 11.19 -9.20 -17.98
N LEU A 62 11.92 -8.11 -17.79
CA LEU A 62 11.38 -6.88 -17.21
C LEU A 62 11.07 -5.90 -18.33
N LYS A 63 9.87 -5.31 -18.30
CA LYS A 63 9.44 -4.26 -19.21
C LYS A 63 9.07 -3.00 -18.42
N LEU A 64 9.46 -1.83 -18.90
CA LEU A 64 8.94 -0.53 -18.46
C LEU A 64 8.05 0.00 -19.58
N ASP A 65 6.76 0.20 -19.30
CA ASP A 65 5.75 0.66 -20.27
C ASP A 65 5.78 -0.15 -21.58
N GLY A 66 5.93 -1.47 -21.44
CA GLY A 66 5.96 -2.42 -22.55
C GLY A 66 7.32 -2.59 -23.25
N GLN A 67 8.33 -1.78 -22.92
CA GLN A 67 9.69 -1.88 -23.50
C GLN A 67 10.65 -2.62 -22.56
N ALA A 68 11.50 -3.49 -23.11
CA ALA A 68 12.49 -4.21 -22.30
C ALA A 68 13.37 -3.23 -21.51
N TYR A 69 13.58 -3.49 -20.21
CA TYR A 69 14.20 -2.52 -19.31
C TYR A 69 15.10 -3.14 -18.24
N GLY A 70 16.12 -2.40 -17.83
CA GLY A 70 17.10 -2.82 -16.83
C GLY A 70 18.08 -3.90 -17.30
N VAL A 71 18.88 -4.40 -16.37
CA VAL A 71 19.93 -5.40 -16.58
C VAL A 71 19.75 -6.55 -15.60
N ALA A 72 19.64 -7.76 -16.14
CA ALA A 72 19.59 -8.98 -15.35
C ALA A 72 20.99 -9.36 -14.81
N GLY A 73 21.04 -9.83 -13.58
CA GLY A 73 22.18 -10.55 -13.01
C GLY A 73 21.75 -11.91 -12.45
N GLU A 74 22.68 -12.64 -11.83
CA GLU A 74 22.38 -13.94 -11.22
C GLU A 74 21.49 -13.76 -9.98
N GLY A 75 20.21 -14.12 -10.10
CA GLY A 75 19.22 -14.00 -9.01
C GLY A 75 18.77 -12.58 -8.69
N TYR A 76 19.00 -11.60 -9.57
CA TYR A 76 18.52 -10.22 -9.39
C TYR A 76 18.34 -9.47 -10.72
N TRP A 77 17.65 -8.33 -10.66
CA TRP A 77 17.52 -7.39 -11.76
C TRP A 77 17.80 -5.97 -11.27
N VAL A 78 18.65 -5.23 -11.98
CA VAL A 78 18.93 -3.82 -11.69
C VAL A 78 18.25 -2.95 -12.73
N LEU A 79 17.61 -1.87 -12.30
CA LEU A 79 17.04 -0.86 -13.16
C LEU A 79 17.35 0.53 -12.59
N THR A 80 17.29 1.55 -13.44
CA THR A 80 17.39 2.95 -13.03
C THR A 80 16.00 3.56 -13.17
N ALA A 81 15.47 4.21 -12.15
CA ALA A 81 14.21 4.92 -12.26
C ALA A 81 14.31 6.01 -13.35
N PRO A 82 13.24 6.26 -14.14
CA PRO A 82 13.19 7.38 -15.07
C PRO A 82 13.55 8.72 -14.44
N GLU A 83 14.04 9.66 -15.26
CA GLU A 83 14.40 11.00 -14.79
C GLU A 83 13.16 11.87 -14.48
N THR A 84 12.07 11.67 -15.22
CA THR A 84 10.86 12.46 -15.05
C THR A 84 9.98 11.85 -13.95
N ALA A 85 9.54 12.67 -13.00
CA ALA A 85 8.55 12.27 -12.01
C ALA A 85 7.23 11.93 -12.71
N ASP A 86 6.77 10.69 -12.55
CA ASP A 86 5.51 10.17 -13.09
C ASP A 86 5.23 8.78 -12.47
N LEU A 87 4.09 8.20 -12.83
CA LEU A 87 3.77 6.78 -12.64
C LEU A 87 4.14 6.00 -13.91
N TYR A 88 5.03 5.02 -13.75
CA TYR A 88 5.41 4.07 -14.80
C TYR A 88 4.98 2.64 -14.44
N GLN A 89 4.82 1.80 -15.45
CA GLN A 89 4.46 0.39 -15.26
C GLN A 89 5.65 -0.53 -15.52
N LEU A 90 6.19 -1.12 -14.44
CA LEU A 90 7.14 -2.21 -14.53
C LEU A 90 6.40 -3.55 -14.58
N GLN A 91 6.59 -4.31 -15.64
CA GLN A 91 6.03 -5.65 -15.78
C GLN A 91 7.14 -6.69 -15.75
N LEU A 92 7.13 -7.55 -14.74
CA LEU A 92 7.98 -8.74 -14.69
C LEU A 92 7.20 -9.93 -15.26
N GLU A 93 7.78 -10.60 -16.25
CA GLU A 93 7.15 -11.73 -16.94
C GLU A 93 8.11 -12.93 -17.01
N HIS A 94 7.59 -14.12 -16.73
CA HIS A 94 8.31 -15.37 -16.99
C HIS A 94 8.00 -15.86 -18.41
N LYS A 95 9.04 -16.01 -19.24
CA LYS A 95 8.92 -16.27 -20.69
C LYS A 95 8.21 -17.59 -21.02
N GLU A 96 8.40 -18.62 -20.18
CA GLU A 96 7.83 -19.96 -20.44
C GLU A 96 6.44 -20.16 -19.82
N THR A 97 6.24 -19.77 -18.56
CA THR A 97 4.96 -19.97 -17.85
C THR A 97 3.96 -18.85 -18.09
N HIS A 98 4.40 -17.71 -18.63
CA HIS A 98 3.63 -16.48 -18.78
C HIS A 98 3.11 -15.90 -17.44
N ALA A 99 3.67 -16.33 -16.31
CA ALA A 99 3.44 -15.70 -15.00
C ALA A 99 3.88 -14.23 -15.06
N ARG A 100 3.08 -13.35 -14.46
CA ARG A 100 3.26 -11.90 -14.53
C ARG A 100 3.04 -11.25 -13.16
N SER A 101 3.83 -10.23 -12.88
CA SER A 101 3.60 -9.29 -11.78
C SER A 101 3.79 -7.86 -12.29
N LEU A 102 2.87 -6.98 -11.89
CA LEU A 102 2.92 -5.54 -12.16
C LEU A 102 3.49 -4.81 -10.94
N VAL A 103 4.49 -3.98 -11.17
CA VAL A 103 5.02 -3.04 -10.18
C VAL A 103 4.80 -1.63 -10.70
N ASN A 104 3.91 -0.89 -10.04
CA ASN A 104 3.75 0.54 -10.30
C ASN A 104 4.98 1.27 -9.76
N LEU A 105 5.80 1.81 -10.65
CA LEU A 105 6.97 2.60 -10.30
C LEU A 105 6.54 4.07 -10.22
N PHE A 106 6.38 4.57 -9.00
CA PHE A 106 6.19 5.99 -8.75
C PHE A 106 7.55 6.68 -8.64
N VAL A 107 7.87 7.55 -9.59
CA VAL A 107 9.04 8.44 -9.52
C VAL A 107 8.58 9.76 -8.91
N GLY A 108 9.13 10.11 -7.76
CA GLY A 108 8.70 11.27 -6.97
C GLY A 108 9.36 12.58 -7.38
N HIS A 109 8.71 13.68 -7.04
CA HIS A 109 9.32 15.01 -7.05
C HIS A 109 10.18 15.19 -5.80
N SER A 110 11.37 15.75 -5.98
CA SER A 110 12.15 16.27 -4.85
C SER A 110 11.47 17.52 -4.30
N ALA A 111 11.27 17.61 -2.98
CA ALA A 111 10.83 18.88 -2.38
C ALA A 111 11.99 19.89 -2.39
N PRO A 112 11.79 21.09 -2.95
CA PRO A 112 12.77 22.16 -2.81
C PRO A 112 12.93 22.55 -1.33
N VAL A 113 14.17 22.80 -0.92
CA VAL A 113 14.47 23.14 0.47
C VAL A 113 13.75 24.44 0.85
N GLY A 114 12.92 24.39 1.89
CA GLY A 114 12.20 25.55 2.41
C GLY A 114 10.88 25.86 1.72
N GLU A 115 10.48 25.09 0.70
CA GLU A 115 9.15 25.22 0.10
C GLU A 115 8.10 24.45 0.91
N GLU A 116 6.98 25.11 1.20
CA GLU A 116 5.83 24.54 1.91
C GLU A 116 4.64 24.24 0.97
N GLU A 117 4.85 24.39 -0.33
CA GLU A 117 3.89 24.06 -1.37
C GLU A 117 4.63 23.35 -2.52
N LEU A 118 3.97 22.43 -3.20
CA LEU A 118 4.48 21.76 -4.40
C LEU A 118 3.37 21.83 -5.46
N ASN A 119 3.62 22.53 -6.57
CA ASN A 119 2.64 22.75 -7.65
C ASN A 119 1.26 23.24 -7.13
N GLY A 120 1.27 24.15 -6.15
CA GLY A 120 0.06 24.71 -5.53
C GLY A 120 -0.59 23.82 -4.46
N TYR A 121 -0.04 22.63 -4.20
CA TYR A 121 -0.48 21.75 -3.11
C TYR A 121 0.30 22.03 -1.83
N ARG A 122 -0.39 22.43 -0.76
CA ARG A 122 0.24 22.74 0.54
C ARG A 122 0.78 21.49 1.23
N THR A 123 2.09 21.37 1.32
CA THR A 123 2.80 20.34 2.06
C THR A 123 3.09 20.79 3.50
N GLY A 124 3.33 22.08 3.71
CA GLY A 124 3.79 22.64 4.98
C GLY A 124 5.28 22.39 5.22
N PRO A 125 5.81 22.81 6.38
CA PRO A 125 7.24 22.67 6.68
C PRO A 125 7.64 21.20 6.80
N PRO A 126 8.91 20.85 6.53
CA PRO A 126 9.38 19.48 6.74
C PRO A 126 9.19 19.08 8.21
N PRO A 127 8.82 17.82 8.48
CA PRO A 127 8.66 17.37 9.86
C PRO A 127 10.02 17.46 10.59
N PRO A 128 10.02 17.84 11.89
CA PRO A 128 11.26 18.23 12.56
C PRO A 128 12.22 17.07 12.83
N GLY A 129 11.78 15.81 12.68
CA GLY A 129 12.60 14.65 12.97
C GLY A 129 12.66 14.34 14.47
N HIS A 130 13.38 13.27 14.83
CA HIS A 130 13.42 12.79 16.21
C HIS A 130 14.86 12.67 16.73
N ASN A 131 15.25 13.51 17.70
CA ASN A 131 16.62 13.56 18.22
C ASN A 131 17.16 12.22 18.73
N LYS A 132 16.34 11.43 19.42
CA LYS A 132 16.73 10.11 19.94
C LYS A 132 16.77 9.01 18.86
N TYR A 133 16.02 9.19 17.77
CA TYR A 133 15.74 8.15 16.77
C TYR A 133 15.87 8.71 15.34
N PRO A 134 16.97 9.41 14.99
CA PRO A 134 17.05 10.18 13.75
C PRO A 134 16.92 9.29 12.51
N THR A 135 17.49 8.08 12.54
CA THR A 135 17.41 7.08 11.45
C THR A 135 15.97 6.64 11.15
N PHE A 136 15.07 6.67 12.14
CA PHE A 136 13.68 6.24 11.97
C PHE A 136 12.74 7.39 11.58
N TYR A 137 13.20 8.64 11.65
CA TYR A 137 12.46 9.85 11.32
C TYR A 137 13.18 10.68 10.24
N PRO A 138 13.57 10.08 9.10
CA PRO A 138 14.18 10.85 8.02
C PRO A 138 13.14 11.82 7.43
N GLN A 139 13.57 13.03 7.11
CA GLN A 139 12.69 13.98 6.42
C GLN A 139 12.29 13.42 5.05
N PRO A 140 11.00 13.41 4.70
CA PRO A 140 10.55 13.03 3.37
C PRO A 140 11.24 13.88 2.30
N GLN A 141 11.94 13.21 1.39
CA GLN A 141 12.64 13.86 0.27
C GLN A 141 11.82 13.80 -1.02
N LEU A 142 10.97 12.79 -1.15
CA LEU A 142 10.23 12.47 -2.37
C LEU A 142 8.73 12.55 -2.12
N TYR A 143 8.05 13.19 -3.06
CA TYR A 143 6.61 13.41 -3.07
C TYR A 143 6.03 12.85 -4.36
N PHE A 144 5.12 11.88 -4.23
CA PHE A 144 4.54 11.18 -5.36
C PHE A 144 3.26 11.87 -5.79
N GLU A 145 3.21 12.25 -7.06
CA GLU A 145 2.09 12.99 -7.63
C GLU A 145 0.85 12.13 -7.73
N VAL A 146 -0.27 12.69 -7.29
CA VAL A 146 -1.60 12.13 -7.45
C VAL A 146 -2.41 13.08 -8.30
N THR A 147 -2.93 12.58 -9.42
CA THR A 147 -3.75 13.31 -10.38
C THR A 147 -5.18 12.77 -10.36
N ALA A 148 -6.08 13.43 -11.09
CA ALA A 148 -7.43 12.90 -11.30
C ALA A 148 -7.42 11.54 -12.02
N ASP A 149 -6.41 11.28 -12.85
CA ASP A 149 -6.34 10.08 -13.69
C ASP A 149 -5.73 8.88 -12.95
N ASN A 150 -4.80 9.13 -12.01
CA ASN A 150 -4.09 8.05 -11.32
C ASN A 150 -4.62 7.74 -9.91
N VAL A 151 -5.55 8.53 -9.35
CA VAL A 151 -6.00 8.41 -7.95
C VAL A 151 -6.57 7.03 -7.60
N ASP A 152 -7.11 6.31 -8.57
CA ASP A 152 -7.69 4.98 -8.37
C ASP A 152 -6.71 3.84 -8.73
N THR A 153 -5.43 4.15 -8.95
CA THR A 153 -4.38 3.15 -9.15
C THR A 153 -4.33 2.20 -7.95
N ARG A 154 -4.43 0.89 -8.20
CA ARG A 154 -4.17 -0.14 -7.19
C ARG A 154 -2.70 -0.12 -6.83
N LEU A 155 -2.38 0.21 -5.58
CA LEU A 155 -1.02 0.21 -5.07
C LEU A 155 -0.55 -1.20 -4.67
N SER A 156 -1.50 -2.05 -4.30
CA SER A 156 -1.30 -3.46 -4.03
C SER A 156 -2.63 -4.18 -4.21
N GLU A 157 -2.71 -5.47 -3.89
CA GLU A 157 -3.92 -6.27 -4.11
C GLU A 157 -5.15 -5.68 -3.43
N HIS A 158 -5.01 -5.21 -2.19
CA HIS A 158 -6.16 -4.79 -1.38
C HIS A 158 -6.24 -3.27 -1.16
N PHE A 159 -5.36 -2.48 -1.82
CA PHE A 159 -5.30 -1.04 -1.59
C PHE A 159 -5.14 -0.20 -2.86
N THR A 160 -5.82 0.94 -2.88
CA THR A 160 -5.73 1.97 -3.94
C THR A 160 -5.07 3.24 -3.43
N LEU A 161 -4.54 4.05 -4.36
CA LEU A 161 -3.87 5.31 -4.05
C LEU A 161 -4.78 6.29 -3.29
N ARG A 162 -6.07 6.33 -3.63
CA ARG A 162 -7.10 7.12 -2.96
C ARG A 162 -7.11 6.95 -1.43
N GLN A 163 -6.95 5.72 -0.94
CA GLN A 163 -7.01 5.42 0.49
C GLN A 163 -5.86 6.09 1.28
N PHE A 164 -4.77 6.49 0.61
CA PHE A 164 -3.63 7.13 1.24
C PHE A 164 -3.67 8.65 1.18
N LEU A 165 -4.65 9.25 0.49
CA LEU A 165 -4.71 10.70 0.31
C LEU A 165 -4.90 11.44 1.63
N CYS A 166 -4.18 12.56 1.76
CA CYS A 166 -4.41 13.51 2.82
C CYS A 166 -5.78 14.18 2.65
N LYS A 167 -6.57 14.22 3.73
CA LYS A 167 -7.92 14.82 3.80
C LYS A 167 -7.95 16.36 3.69
N GLN A 168 -6.83 16.97 3.26
CA GLN A 168 -6.78 18.39 2.94
C GLN A 168 -7.59 18.66 1.67
N GLU A 169 -8.54 19.57 1.77
CA GLU A 169 -9.28 20.11 0.63
C GLU A 169 -8.31 20.84 -0.31
N SER A 170 -8.30 20.42 -1.57
CA SER A 170 -7.55 21.02 -2.67
C SER A 170 -8.00 20.41 -3.99
N GLY A 171 -7.69 21.08 -5.10
CA GLY A 171 -7.67 20.46 -6.43
C GLY A 171 -6.49 19.50 -6.61
N TYR A 172 -6.33 19.00 -7.83
CA TYR A 172 -5.16 18.25 -8.29
C TYR A 172 -4.13 19.18 -8.97
N PRO A 173 -2.83 18.82 -8.98
CA PRO A 173 -2.26 17.62 -8.36
C PRO A 173 -2.27 17.68 -6.82
N LYS A 174 -2.34 16.50 -6.21
CA LYS A 174 -2.04 16.28 -4.79
C LYS A 174 -0.71 15.54 -4.71
N TYR A 175 -0.11 15.51 -3.53
CA TYR A 175 1.11 14.73 -3.31
C TYR A 175 1.03 13.90 -2.05
N ILE A 176 1.60 12.70 -2.12
CA ILE A 176 1.75 11.81 -0.96
C ILE A 176 3.21 11.46 -0.71
N VAL A 177 3.51 11.11 0.54
CA VAL A 177 4.70 10.36 0.90
C VAL A 177 4.23 8.97 1.29
N LEU A 178 4.87 7.93 0.75
CA LEU A 178 4.51 6.55 1.01
C LEU A 178 5.77 5.67 1.02
N LYS A 179 5.76 4.61 1.83
CA LYS A 179 6.82 3.60 1.88
C LYS A 179 6.28 2.23 1.56
N GLU A 180 7.07 1.41 0.88
CA GLU A 180 6.73 0.02 0.55
C GLU A 180 6.45 -0.80 1.81
N SER A 181 7.15 -0.51 2.91
CA SER A 181 6.94 -1.19 4.20
C SER A 181 5.52 -1.04 4.74
N LEU A 182 4.82 0.07 4.45
CA LEU A 182 3.43 0.24 4.82
C LEU A 182 2.53 -0.66 3.97
N LEU A 183 2.76 -0.75 2.66
CA LEU A 183 1.98 -1.63 1.79
C LEU A 183 2.18 -3.10 2.19
N VAL A 184 3.42 -3.54 2.44
CA VAL A 184 3.70 -4.91 2.91
C VAL A 184 3.03 -5.20 4.25
N LEU A 185 3.05 -4.23 5.18
CA LEU A 185 2.35 -4.33 6.46
C LEU A 185 0.84 -4.51 6.26
N LEU A 186 0.22 -3.68 5.42
CA LEU A 186 -1.22 -3.69 5.22
C LEU A 186 -1.69 -4.97 4.51
N GLU A 187 -0.98 -5.43 3.49
CA GLU A 187 -1.27 -6.70 2.79
C GLU A 187 -1.17 -7.90 3.74
N GLY A 188 -0.12 -7.93 4.58
CA GLY A 188 0.02 -8.97 5.60
C GLY A 188 -1.07 -8.92 6.67
N LEU A 189 -1.60 -7.73 6.97
CA LEU A 189 -2.68 -7.56 7.94
C LEU A 189 -4.04 -7.97 7.39
N VAL A 190 -4.32 -7.74 6.10
CA VAL A 190 -5.51 -8.31 5.44
C VAL A 190 -5.51 -9.82 5.62
N GLN A 191 -4.40 -10.50 5.31
CA GLN A 191 -4.27 -11.94 5.50
C GLN A 191 -4.42 -12.36 6.97
N ALA A 192 -3.85 -11.62 7.91
CA ALA A 192 -3.95 -11.93 9.34
C ALA A 192 -5.37 -11.79 9.87
N VAL A 193 -6.12 -10.79 9.40
CA VAL A 193 -7.53 -10.55 9.76
C VAL A 193 -8.43 -11.62 9.13
N GLN A 194 -8.19 -11.98 7.87
CA GLN A 194 -8.85 -13.11 7.20
C GLN A 194 -8.62 -14.43 7.94
N GLN A 195 -7.37 -14.71 8.36
CA GLN A 195 -7.03 -15.90 9.16
C GLN A 195 -7.68 -15.91 10.55
N ALA A 196 -8.01 -14.73 11.09
CA ALA A 196 -8.74 -14.59 12.34
C ALA A 196 -10.26 -14.80 12.17
N GLY A 197 -10.75 -15.02 10.94
CA GLY A 197 -12.15 -15.33 10.65
C GLY A 197 -12.96 -14.18 10.04
N TYR A 198 -12.32 -13.05 9.73
CA TYR A 198 -13.00 -11.87 9.16
C TYR A 198 -12.62 -11.72 7.67
N PRO A 199 -13.51 -12.05 6.73
CA PRO A 199 -13.21 -12.10 5.30
C PRO A 199 -13.16 -10.69 4.67
N VAL A 200 -12.22 -9.86 5.13
CA VAL A 200 -12.03 -8.50 4.64
C VAL A 200 -11.33 -8.48 3.28
N ASP A 201 -11.85 -7.71 2.33
CA ASP A 201 -11.17 -7.41 1.06
C ASP A 201 -10.26 -6.18 1.17
N THR A 202 -10.52 -5.28 2.12
CA THR A 202 -9.69 -4.11 2.44
C THR A 202 -10.10 -3.59 3.81
N PHE A 203 -9.57 -2.44 4.23
CA PHE A 203 -9.97 -1.76 5.46
C PHE A 203 -10.69 -0.44 5.19
N GLY A 204 -11.59 -0.08 6.10
CA GLY A 204 -12.02 1.29 6.28
C GLY A 204 -10.84 2.15 6.74
N VAL A 205 -10.70 3.37 6.18
CA VAL A 205 -9.55 4.24 6.45
C VAL A 205 -10.00 5.56 7.09
N ILE A 206 -9.53 5.79 8.31
CA ILE A 206 -9.66 7.09 8.97
C ILE A 206 -8.63 8.07 8.43
N SER A 207 -7.39 7.62 8.21
CA SER A 207 -6.31 8.48 7.69
C SER A 207 -5.13 7.67 7.16
N GLY A 208 -4.70 8.00 5.95
CA GLY A 208 -3.40 7.62 5.40
C GLY A 208 -2.36 8.73 5.59
N TYR A 209 -1.65 9.11 4.53
CA TYR A 209 -0.65 10.18 4.59
C TYR A 209 -1.28 11.52 5.00
N ARG A 210 -0.52 12.32 5.76
CA ARG A 210 -0.88 13.71 6.10
C ARG A 210 0.25 14.63 5.69
N THR A 211 -0.07 15.71 4.99
CA THR A 211 0.88 16.82 4.84
C THR A 211 1.20 17.40 6.22
N SER A 212 2.40 17.94 6.41
CA SER A 212 2.76 18.64 7.65
C SER A 212 1.81 19.81 7.93
N TYR A 213 1.36 20.52 6.87
CA TYR A 213 0.33 21.55 6.96
C TYR A 213 -0.96 21.00 7.55
N TYR A 214 -1.51 19.93 6.97
CA TYR A 214 -2.79 19.36 7.40
C TYR A 214 -2.69 18.77 8.81
N ASN A 215 -1.60 18.04 9.10
CA ASN A 215 -1.35 17.45 10.41
C ASN A 215 -1.33 18.53 11.51
N ARG A 216 -0.67 19.68 11.26
CA ARG A 216 -0.69 20.82 12.18
C ARG A 216 -2.07 21.45 12.28
N ARG A 217 -2.79 21.62 11.16
CA ARG A 217 -4.14 22.22 11.12
C ARG A 217 -5.13 21.47 12.01
N ILE A 218 -5.03 20.15 12.07
CA ILE A 218 -5.89 19.31 12.93
C ILE A 218 -5.33 19.11 14.35
N GLY A 219 -4.32 19.88 14.76
CA GLY A 219 -3.78 19.89 16.12
C GLY A 219 -2.91 18.68 16.49
N ASN A 220 -2.46 17.89 15.51
CA ASN A 220 -1.61 16.72 15.79
C ASN A 220 -0.14 17.10 16.01
N VAL A 221 0.58 16.22 16.69
CA VAL A 221 2.01 16.39 16.97
C VAL A 221 2.84 16.41 15.67
N PRO A 222 3.91 17.23 15.58
CA PRO A 222 4.69 17.38 14.34
C PRO A 222 5.32 16.09 13.82
N ASN A 223 5.73 15.19 14.73
CA ASN A 223 6.39 13.92 14.39
C ASN A 223 5.41 12.73 14.34
N SER A 224 4.14 12.98 14.02
CA SER A 224 3.17 11.91 13.72
C SER A 224 3.70 11.03 12.59
N ARG A 225 3.53 9.71 12.65
CA ARG A 225 4.02 8.82 11.60
C ARG A 225 3.32 9.01 10.24
N HIS A 226 2.12 9.58 10.23
CA HIS A 226 1.39 9.89 8.99
C HIS A 226 2.15 10.88 8.08
N VAL A 227 2.97 11.78 8.63
CA VAL A 227 3.74 12.74 7.81
C VAL A 227 5.00 12.12 7.21
N TYR A 228 5.37 10.92 7.65
CA TYR A 228 6.51 10.15 7.14
C TYR A 228 6.10 9.06 6.13
N GLY A 229 4.80 8.95 5.82
CA GLY A 229 4.29 8.02 4.81
C GLY A 229 4.32 6.55 5.19
N ASP A 230 4.42 6.24 6.49
CA ASP A 230 4.48 4.85 6.96
C ASP A 230 3.47 4.49 8.04
N ALA A 231 2.36 5.23 8.12
CA ALA A 231 1.27 4.96 9.04
C ALA A 231 -0.11 4.96 8.38
N MET A 232 -1.01 4.21 8.98
CA MET A 232 -2.42 4.14 8.63
C MET A 232 -3.27 4.06 9.90
N ASP A 233 -4.38 4.80 9.91
CA ASP A 233 -5.46 4.67 10.88
C ASP A 233 -6.61 3.93 10.19
N LEU A 234 -6.91 2.69 10.62
CA LEU A 234 -7.84 1.80 9.91
C LEU A 234 -8.76 0.99 10.83
N PHE A 235 -9.82 0.44 10.24
CA PHE A 235 -10.81 -0.40 10.90
C PHE A 235 -11.38 -1.45 9.94
N VAL A 236 -11.99 -2.50 10.49
CA VAL A 236 -12.73 -3.50 9.70
C VAL A 236 -14.13 -2.96 9.42
N ASP A 237 -14.51 -2.95 8.16
CA ASP A 237 -15.75 -2.34 7.62
C ASP A 237 -16.24 -3.20 6.45
N MET A 238 -16.81 -4.36 6.76
CA MET A 238 -17.26 -5.34 5.77
C MET A 238 -18.62 -4.97 5.19
N ASP A 239 -19.44 -4.22 5.91
CA ASP A 239 -20.75 -3.76 5.44
C ASP A 239 -20.72 -2.39 4.75
N GLY A 240 -19.60 -1.66 4.86
CA GLY A 240 -19.37 -0.39 4.19
C GLY A 240 -20.08 0.80 4.83
N ASP A 241 -20.50 0.69 6.10
CA ASP A 241 -21.21 1.75 6.81
C ASP A 241 -20.28 2.86 7.35
N GLY A 242 -18.96 2.66 7.24
CA GLY A 242 -17.94 3.60 7.68
C GLY A 242 -17.62 3.54 9.18
N ASN A 243 -18.04 2.49 9.87
CA ASN A 243 -17.73 2.20 11.27
C ASN A 243 -17.02 0.86 11.43
N MET A 244 -16.40 0.66 12.59
CA MET A 244 -15.84 -0.65 12.96
C MET A 244 -16.98 -1.66 13.11
N ASP A 245 -16.85 -2.83 12.49
CA ASP A 245 -17.75 -3.96 12.65
C ASP A 245 -17.68 -4.57 14.08
N ASP A 246 -18.73 -5.30 14.44
CA ASP A 246 -18.75 -6.21 15.60
C ASP A 246 -17.85 -7.43 15.34
N LEU A 247 -16.60 -7.33 15.78
CA LEU A 247 -15.58 -8.37 15.60
C LEU A 247 -15.69 -9.46 16.67
N ASN A 248 -16.19 -9.15 17.86
CA ASN A 248 -16.30 -10.14 18.94
C ASN A 248 -17.62 -10.93 18.91
N GLY A 249 -18.60 -10.51 18.09
CA GLY A 249 -19.88 -11.16 17.89
C GLY A 249 -20.87 -10.95 19.05
N ASP A 250 -20.71 -9.88 19.83
CA ASP A 250 -21.57 -9.57 20.98
C ASP A 250 -22.81 -8.72 20.63
N GLY A 251 -22.96 -8.35 19.36
CA GLY A 251 -24.03 -7.53 18.82
C GLY A 251 -23.82 -6.02 19.00
N GLN A 252 -22.63 -5.57 19.42
CA GLN A 252 -22.35 -4.16 19.68
C GLN A 252 -21.00 -3.70 19.12
N ASN A 253 -21.02 -2.78 18.16
CA ASN A 253 -19.81 -2.13 17.63
C ASN A 253 -19.21 -1.16 18.67
N ASN A 254 -18.25 -1.64 19.48
CA ASN A 254 -17.75 -0.98 20.68
C ASN A 254 -16.22 -1.08 20.86
N ARG A 255 -15.73 -0.89 22.10
CA ARG A 255 -14.29 -0.92 22.41
C ARG A 255 -13.68 -2.31 22.23
N ALA A 256 -14.45 -3.36 22.47
CA ALA A 256 -14.01 -4.75 22.36
C ALA A 256 -13.60 -5.10 20.93
N ASP A 257 -14.21 -4.48 19.91
CA ASP A 257 -13.84 -4.68 18.51
C ASP A 257 -12.49 -4.03 18.18
N VAL A 258 -12.28 -2.82 18.68
CA VAL A 258 -10.98 -2.13 18.60
C VAL A 258 -9.90 -2.97 19.29
N ASP A 259 -10.20 -3.54 20.47
CA ASP A 259 -9.29 -4.43 21.18
C ASP A 259 -9.00 -5.72 20.39
N THR A 260 -10.01 -6.28 19.73
CA THR A 260 -9.87 -7.48 18.89
C THR A 260 -8.94 -7.21 17.71
N LEU A 261 -9.18 -6.15 16.94
CA LEU A 261 -8.31 -5.77 15.82
C LEU A 261 -6.89 -5.44 16.31
N TYR A 262 -6.75 -4.72 17.42
CA TYR A 262 -5.45 -4.42 18.01
C TYR A 262 -4.67 -5.70 18.34
N GLN A 263 -5.32 -6.70 18.92
CA GLN A 263 -4.67 -7.96 19.26
C GLN A 263 -4.21 -8.73 18.01
N ILE A 264 -4.99 -8.71 16.93
CA ILE A 264 -4.59 -9.30 15.64
C ILE A 264 -3.34 -8.61 15.11
N VAL A 265 -3.33 -7.27 15.08
CA VAL A 265 -2.18 -6.47 14.62
C VAL A 265 -0.94 -6.73 15.47
N GLU A 266 -1.09 -6.82 16.80
CA GLU A 266 0.00 -7.16 17.71
C GLU A 266 0.60 -8.53 17.42
N ARG A 267 -0.26 -9.56 17.32
CA ARG A 267 0.20 -10.93 17.04
C ARG A 267 0.89 -11.00 15.68
N PHE A 268 0.36 -10.34 14.65
CA PHE A 268 0.99 -10.27 13.34
C PHE A 268 2.39 -9.65 13.43
N LYS A 269 2.52 -8.45 14.04
CA LYS A 269 3.81 -7.76 14.13
C LYS A 269 4.85 -8.47 15.01
N GLN A 270 4.43 -9.32 15.96
CA GLN A 270 5.33 -10.10 16.81
C GLN A 270 5.95 -11.31 16.10
N GLN A 271 5.42 -11.74 14.96
CA GLN A 271 5.97 -12.89 14.23
C GLN A 271 7.39 -12.58 13.74
N PRO A 272 8.37 -13.48 13.94
CA PRO A 272 9.76 -13.23 13.53
C PRO A 272 9.94 -12.88 12.05
N LYS A 273 9.12 -13.46 11.17
CA LYS A 273 9.11 -13.14 9.73
C LYS A 273 8.74 -11.69 9.42
N ASN A 274 8.03 -11.02 10.33
CA ASN A 274 7.54 -9.64 10.17
C ASN A 274 8.45 -8.61 10.86
N ARG A 275 9.68 -8.99 11.27
CA ARG A 275 10.62 -8.11 11.99
C ARG A 275 10.91 -6.78 11.27
N LEU A 276 10.92 -6.77 9.94
CA LEU A 276 11.16 -5.56 9.15
C LEU A 276 9.97 -4.60 9.16
N LEU A 277 8.79 -5.08 9.57
CA LEU A 277 7.55 -4.32 9.71
C LEU A 277 7.33 -3.85 11.15
N ALA A 278 8.38 -3.85 11.99
CA ALA A 278 8.31 -3.34 13.35
C ALA A 278 7.79 -1.90 13.35
N GLY A 279 6.90 -1.58 14.29
CA GLY A 279 6.39 -0.21 14.40
C GLY A 279 5.38 -0.04 15.51
N GLY A 280 4.74 1.13 15.54
CA GLY A 280 3.71 1.51 16.50
C GLY A 280 2.37 0.81 16.26
N VAL A 281 1.60 0.64 17.33
CA VAL A 281 0.19 0.20 17.29
C VAL A 281 -0.56 0.94 18.41
N GLY A 282 -1.64 1.63 18.06
CA GLY A 282 -2.43 2.43 19.00
C GLY A 282 -3.92 2.12 18.92
N ARG A 283 -4.60 2.09 20.07
CA ARG A 283 -6.06 1.92 20.11
C ARG A 283 -6.77 3.28 20.12
N TYR A 284 -7.77 3.44 19.27
CA TYR A 284 -8.61 4.63 19.26
C TYR A 284 -10.07 4.19 19.34
N TYR A 285 -10.68 4.40 20.51
CA TYR A 285 -12.09 4.10 20.71
C TYR A 285 -12.97 5.18 20.08
N LYS A 286 -14.22 4.81 19.78
CA LYS A 286 -15.24 5.71 19.25
C LYS A 286 -15.27 7.03 20.01
N ALA A 287 -15.23 8.13 19.24
CA ALA A 287 -15.38 9.49 19.72
C ALA A 287 -16.51 10.18 18.96
N SER A 288 -16.81 11.43 19.29
CA SER A 288 -17.87 12.21 18.62
C SER A 288 -17.61 12.45 17.12
N HIS A 289 -16.36 12.34 16.67
CA HIS A 289 -15.91 12.73 15.33
C HIS A 289 -15.30 11.56 14.52
N HIS A 290 -15.22 10.36 15.09
CA HIS A 290 -14.76 9.16 14.39
C HIS A 290 -15.28 7.88 15.07
N GLY A 291 -15.46 6.81 14.29
CA GLY A 291 -15.66 5.45 14.79
C GLY A 291 -14.44 4.90 15.53
N GLY A 292 -14.53 3.68 16.08
CA GLY A 292 -13.36 2.99 16.62
C GLY A 292 -12.38 2.62 15.52
N PHE A 293 -11.07 2.70 15.77
CA PHE A 293 -10.03 2.31 14.80
C PHE A 293 -8.73 1.94 15.50
N VAL A 294 -7.82 1.33 14.73
CA VAL A 294 -6.45 1.01 15.17
C VAL A 294 -5.47 1.81 14.33
N HIS A 295 -4.59 2.53 15.02
CA HIS A 295 -3.41 3.12 14.41
C HIS A 295 -2.32 2.06 14.27
N MET A 296 -1.59 2.09 13.16
CA MET A 296 -0.38 1.31 12.97
C MET A 296 0.61 2.02 12.07
N ASP A 297 1.88 1.69 12.26
CA ASP A 297 2.95 2.17 11.39
C ASP A 297 4.09 1.16 11.26
N ALA A 298 5.02 1.43 10.35
CA ALA A 298 6.25 0.65 10.15
C ALA A 298 7.51 1.45 10.54
N ARG A 299 7.48 2.17 11.68
CA ARG A 299 8.57 3.07 12.11
C ARG A 299 9.91 2.40 12.45
N GLY A 300 9.98 1.08 12.43
CA GLY A 300 11.19 0.29 12.69
C GLY A 300 11.42 -0.06 14.18
N PHE A 301 10.55 0.39 15.10
CA PHE A 301 10.62 0.01 16.51
C PHE A 301 9.24 0.00 17.17
N ARG A 302 9.12 -0.80 18.24
CA ARG A 302 7.85 -1.00 18.96
C ARG A 302 7.44 0.24 19.76
N ALA A 303 6.19 0.68 19.61
CA ALA A 303 5.56 1.74 20.41
C ALA A 303 4.06 1.46 20.61
N ARG A 304 3.49 1.63 21.80
CA ARG A 304 2.07 1.33 22.07
C ARG A 304 1.40 2.43 22.87
N TRP A 305 0.12 2.66 22.58
CA TRP A 305 -0.73 3.58 23.32
C TRP A 305 -2.21 3.18 23.20
#